data_AF-A0A2S2P4S4-F1
#
_entry.id   AF-A0A2S2P4S4-F1
#
_cell.length_a   1.000
_cell.length_b   1.000
_cell.length_c   1.000
_cell.angle_alpha   90.00
_cell.angle_beta   90.00
_cell.angle_gamma   90.00
#
_symmetry.space_group_name_H-M   'P 1'
#
loop_
_entity.id
_entity.type
_entity.pdbx_description
1 polymer ?
#
loop_
_entity_poly.entity_id
_entity_poly.type
_entity_poly.pdbx_seq_one_letter_code
_entity_poly.pdbx_strand_id
1 'polypeptide(L)'
;FLSLSSEEVIKLISCNDINVPFEEKVYECVIRWVKHELDHRKEFLPNLMEHVRLPLISKEYFSEKVVDEPLLNNNSKCKDYVFEALRFSIIKSTNPSSIPQTIWSKPRLHQQVILVLGWS
;
A
#
# COMPACT_ATOMS: atom_id res chain seq x y z
N PHE A 1 -10.45 -7.68 -12.66
CA PHE A 1 -9.53 -7.64 -11.50
C PHE A 1 -9.45 -8.99 -10.78
N LEU A 2 -10.55 -9.57 -10.30
CA LEU A 2 -10.51 -10.86 -9.58
C LEU A 2 -10.07 -12.07 -10.42
N SER A 3 -10.22 -11.96 -11.75
CA SER A 3 -9.76 -12.94 -12.74
C SER A 3 -8.32 -12.73 -13.23
N LEU A 4 -7.61 -11.69 -12.75
CA LEU A 4 -6.23 -11.42 -13.15
C LEU A 4 -5.26 -12.37 -12.45
N SER A 5 -4.14 -12.68 -13.10
CA SER A 5 -3.06 -13.46 -12.50
C SER A 5 -2.31 -12.68 -11.40
N SER A 6 -1.55 -13.38 -10.56
CA SER A 6 -0.73 -12.74 -9.53
C SER A 6 0.25 -11.72 -10.12
N GLU A 7 0.88 -12.04 -11.25
CA GLU A 7 1.81 -11.16 -11.96
C GLU A 7 1.13 -9.89 -12.49
N GLU A 8 -0.06 -10.01 -13.06
CA GLU A 8 -0.83 -8.87 -13.55
C GLU A 8 -1.26 -7.95 -12.40
N VAL A 9 -1.68 -8.52 -11.27
CA VAL A 9 -2.02 -7.74 -10.07
C VAL A 9 -0.79 -7.05 -9.51
N ILE A 10 0.34 -7.74 -9.37
CA ILE A 10 1.62 -7.16 -8.92
C ILE A 10 2.00 -6.00 -9.84
N LYS A 11 1.95 -6.18 -11.16
CA LYS A 11 2.27 -5.13 -12.12
C LYS A 11 1.36 -3.92 -11.98
N LEU A 12 0.06 -4.13 -11.73
CA LEU A 12 -0.90 -3.05 -11.52
C LEU A 12 -0.61 -2.28 -10.23
N ILE A 13 -0.41 -2.96 -9.11
CA ILE A 13 -0.16 -2.31 -7.81
C ILE A 13 1.25 -1.71 -7.71
N SER A 14 2.20 -2.18 -8.52
CA SER A 14 3.54 -1.61 -8.65
C SER A 14 3.56 -0.29 -9.42
N CYS A 15 2.56 -0.06 -10.28
CA CYS A 15 2.50 1.13 -11.12
C CYS A 15 2.12 2.36 -10.28
N ASN A 16 2.93 3.41 -10.34
CA ASN A 16 2.71 4.64 -9.56
C ASN A 16 1.61 5.54 -10.14
N ASP A 17 1.18 5.28 -11.37
CA ASP A 17 0.25 6.10 -12.14
C ASP A 17 -1.19 5.56 -12.11
N ILE A 18 -1.48 4.58 -11.24
CA ILE A 18 -2.86 4.11 -11.06
C ILE A 18 -3.71 5.23 -10.44
N ASN A 19 -4.82 5.55 -11.09
CA ASN A 19 -5.74 6.60 -10.66
C ASN A 19 -6.63 6.13 -9.49
N VAL A 20 -6.00 5.88 -8.34
CA VAL A 20 -6.67 5.60 -7.07
C VAL A 20 -6.53 6.80 -6.15
N PRO A 21 -7.63 7.28 -5.54
CA PRO A 21 -7.58 8.46 -4.69
C PRO A 21 -6.82 8.20 -3.38
N PHE A 22 -6.82 6.95 -2.88
CA PHE A 22 -6.20 6.56 -1.62
C PHE A 22 -5.62 5.15 -1.70
N GLU A 23 -4.52 4.90 -0.99
CA GLU A 23 -3.88 3.57 -0.90
C GLU A 23 -4.76 2.55 -0.16
N GLU A 24 -5.74 3.01 0.63
CA GLU A 24 -6.80 2.18 1.22
C GLU A 24 -7.51 1.32 0.17
N LYS A 25 -7.78 1.88 -1.01
CA LYS A 25 -8.42 1.15 -2.10
C LYS A 25 -7.52 0.09 -2.70
N VAL A 26 -6.21 0.35 -2.77
CA VAL A 26 -5.23 -0.64 -3.24
C VAL A 26 -5.17 -1.82 -2.27
N TYR A 27 -5.13 -1.52 -0.96
CA TYR A 27 -5.18 -2.53 0.09
C TYR A 27 -6.46 -3.39 0.01
N GLU A 28 -7.64 -2.76 -0.06
CA GLU A 28 -8.92 -3.47 -0.19
C GLU A 28 -8.94 -4.36 -1.43
N CYS A 29 -8.42 -3.88 -2.56
CA CYS A 29 -8.32 -4.65 -3.78
C CYS A 29 -7.44 -5.89 -3.61
N VAL A 30 -6.24 -5.74 -3.03
CA VAL A 30 -5.32 -6.87 -2.78
C VAL A 30 -5.97 -7.91 -1.88
N ILE A 31 -6.54 -7.48 -0.75
CA ILE A 31 -7.21 -8.40 0.18
C ILE A 31 -8.39 -9.09 -0.48
N ARG A 32 -9.21 -8.38 -1.25
CA ARG A 32 -10.34 -8.97 -1.98
C ARG A 32 -9.89 -9.97 -3.05
N TRP A 33 -8.78 -9.71 -3.72
CA TRP A 33 -8.21 -10.62 -4.72
C TRP A 33 -7.68 -11.91 -4.09
N VAL A 34 -7.01 -11.81 -2.93
CA VAL A 34 -6.56 -12.99 -2.18
C VAL A 34 -7.75 -13.75 -1.59
N LYS A 35 -8.75 -13.05 -1.05
CA LYS A 35 -9.98 -13.65 -0.50
C LYS A 35 -10.79 -14.44 -1.55
N HIS A 36 -10.64 -14.11 -2.83
CA HIS A 36 -11.36 -14.78 -3.92
C HIS A 36 -10.93 -16.24 -4.13
N GLU A 37 -9.63 -16.56 -3.95
CA GLU A 37 -9.12 -17.94 -3.99
C GLU A 37 -8.09 -18.13 -2.87
N LEU A 38 -8.56 -18.10 -1.62
CA LEU A 38 -7.69 -18.10 -0.42
C LEU A 38 -6.66 -19.23 -0.41
N ASP A 39 -7.07 -20.43 -0.78
CA ASP A 39 -6.23 -21.61 -0.68
C ASP A 39 -4.99 -21.51 -1.58
N HIS A 40 -5.14 -20.91 -2.76
CA HIS A 40 -4.09 -20.81 -3.78
C HIS A 40 -3.40 -19.44 -3.77
N ARG A 41 -4.10 -18.37 -3.37
CA ARG A 41 -3.59 -16.99 -3.47
C ARG A 41 -2.91 -16.49 -2.20
N LYS A 42 -3.11 -17.16 -1.06
CA LYS A 42 -2.49 -16.76 0.22
C LYS A 42 -0.96 -16.72 0.17
N GLU A 43 -0.34 -17.55 -0.67
CA GLU A 43 1.12 -17.61 -0.80
C GLU A 43 1.71 -16.35 -1.45
N PHE A 44 0.93 -15.69 -2.32
CA PHE A 44 1.34 -14.47 -3.02
C PHE A 44 1.10 -13.20 -2.19
N LEU A 45 0.40 -13.30 -1.07
CA LEU A 45 0.05 -12.16 -0.21
C LEU A 45 1.29 -11.32 0.19
N PRO A 46 2.42 -11.89 0.65
CA PRO A 46 3.60 -11.09 1.00
C PRO A 46 4.15 -10.29 -0.18
N ASN A 47 4.24 -10.92 -1.35
CA ASN A 47 4.75 -10.28 -2.56
C ASN A 47 3.83 -9.14 -3.01
N LEU A 48 2.51 -9.30 -2.85
CA LEU A 48 1.55 -8.24 -3.13
C LEU A 48 1.69 -7.08 -2.14
N MET A 49 1.79 -7.39 -0.84
CA MET A 49 1.86 -6.38 0.23
C MET A 49 3.12 -5.53 0.18
N GLU A 50 4.23 -6.04 -0.36
CA GLU A 50 5.47 -5.25 -0.57
C GLU A 50 5.24 -4.01 -1.45
N HIS A 51 4.30 -4.09 -2.40
CA HIS A 51 3.98 -3.04 -3.35
C HIS A 51 2.84 -2.12 -2.87
N VAL A 52 2.20 -2.46 -1.75
CA VAL A 52 1.17 -1.63 -1.12
C VAL A 52 1.86 -0.62 -0.21
N ARG A 53 1.61 0.67 -0.41
CA ARG A 53 2.19 1.74 0.43
C ARG A 53 1.39 1.90 1.72
N LEU A 54 1.49 0.89 2.57
CA LEU A 54 0.90 0.87 3.91
C LEU A 54 1.13 2.17 4.72
N PRO A 55 2.29 2.85 4.69
CA PRO A 55 2.51 4.09 5.45
C PRO A 55 1.67 5.29 4.99
N LEU A 56 1.08 5.24 3.80
CA LEU A 56 0.24 6.30 3.24
C LEU A 56 -1.24 6.11 3.57
N ILE A 57 -1.61 4.98 4.17
CA ILE A 57 -2.97 4.71 4.65
C ILE A 57 -3.24 5.56 5.89
N SER A 58 -4.48 6.02 6.04
CA SER A 58 -4.92 6.79 7.21
C SER A 58 -4.73 5.97 8.49
N LYS A 59 -4.25 6.59 9.58
CA LYS A 59 -4.01 5.89 10.86
C LYS A 59 -5.25 5.16 11.38
N GLU A 60 -6.41 5.81 11.29
CA GLU A 60 -7.71 5.26 11.69
C GLU A 60 -8.01 3.96 10.93
N TYR A 61 -7.94 4.02 9.60
CA TYR A 61 -8.18 2.85 8.74
C TYR A 61 -7.15 1.74 8.97
N PHE A 62 -5.88 2.11 9.16
CA PHE A 62 -4.81 1.16 9.40
C PHE A 62 -5.05 0.35 10.68
N SER A 63 -5.39 1.02 11.78
CA SER A 63 -5.67 0.35 13.05
C SER A 63 -6.91 -0.53 13.00
N GLU A 64 -7.99 -0.10 12.35
CA GLU A 64 -9.25 -0.86 12.32
C GLU A 64 -9.28 -1.99 11.29
N LYS A 65 -8.59 -1.84 10.15
CA LYS A 65 -8.69 -2.78 9.02
C LYS A 65 -7.42 -3.55 8.77
N VAL A 66 -6.25 -2.94 8.91
CA VAL A 66 -4.97 -3.57 8.55
C VAL A 66 -4.43 -4.39 9.73
N VAL A 67 -4.50 -3.87 10.96
CA VAL A 67 -4.01 -4.58 12.16
C VAL A 67 -4.86 -5.79 12.50
N ASP A 68 -6.18 -5.69 12.35
CA ASP A 68 -7.13 -6.76 12.69
C ASP A 68 -7.33 -7.80 11.57
N GLU A 69 -6.71 -7.63 10.39
CA GLU A 69 -6.92 -8.57 9.27
C GLU A 69 -6.20 -9.91 9.53
N PRO A 70 -6.94 -11.04 9.63
CA PRO A 70 -6.36 -12.34 9.95
C PRO A 70 -5.38 -12.85 8.89
N LEU A 71 -5.53 -12.43 7.63
CA LEU A 71 -4.61 -12.80 6.55
C LEU A 71 -3.20 -12.27 6.77
N LEU A 72 -3.08 -11.05 7.31
CA LEU A 72 -1.80 -10.46 7.66
C LEU A 72 -1.25 -11.07 8.94
N ASN A 73 -2.13 -11.36 9.92
CA ASN A 73 -1.73 -11.96 11.19
C ASN A 73 -1.25 -13.42 11.05
N ASN A 74 -1.69 -14.13 10.02
CA ASN A 74 -1.25 -15.50 9.74
C ASN A 74 0.11 -15.58 9.03
N ASN A 75 0.67 -14.47 8.55
CA ASN A 75 1.92 -14.45 7.80
C ASN A 75 2.97 -13.54 8.46
N SER A 76 4.13 -14.10 8.82
CA SER A 76 5.20 -13.36 9.49
C SER A 76 5.71 -12.17 8.66
N LYS A 77 5.94 -12.35 7.36
CA LYS A 77 6.40 -11.26 6.48
C LYS A 77 5.40 -10.10 6.41
N CYS A 78 4.11 -10.43 6.42
CA CYS A 78 3.07 -9.41 6.40
C CYS A 78 3.07 -8.56 7.68
N LYS A 79 3.34 -9.18 8.84
CA LYS A 79 3.52 -8.46 10.11
C LYS A 79 4.70 -7.51 10.07
N ASP A 80 5.81 -7.92 9.45
CA ASP A 80 6.99 -7.05 9.30
C ASP A 80 6.65 -5.80 8.48
N TYR A 81 5.87 -5.94 7.39
CA TYR A 81 5.40 -4.78 6.61
C TYR A 81 4.47 -3.86 7.42
N VAL A 82 3.57 -4.42 8.22
CA VAL A 82 2.69 -3.66 9.12
C VAL A 82 3.50 -2.89 10.16
N PHE A 83 4.49 -3.55 10.77
CA PHE A 83 5.36 -2.94 11.77
C PHE A 83 6.21 -1.81 11.17
N GLU A 84 6.79 -2.04 9.99
CA GLU A 84 7.57 -1.02 9.29
C GLU A 84 6.70 0.18 8.91
N ALA A 85 5.43 -0.04 8.54
CA ALA A 85 4.51 1.05 8.22
C ALA A 85 4.17 1.90 9.45
N LEU A 86 3.93 1.27 10.60
CA LEU A 86 3.75 1.96 11.88
C LEU A 86 5.00 2.77 12.25
N ARG A 87 6.18 2.17 12.11
CA ARG A 87 7.46 2.84 12.34
C ARG A 87 7.63 4.06 11.45
N PHE A 88 7.30 3.97 10.16
CA PHE A 88 7.29 5.12 9.25
C PHE A 88 6.31 6.21 9.69
N SER A 89 5.11 5.84 10.13
CA SER A 89 4.14 6.81 10.62
C SER A 89 4.62 7.55 11.86
N ILE A 90 5.37 6.89 12.75
CA ILE A 90 5.97 7.51 13.94
C ILE A 90 7.07 8.48 13.51
N ILE A 91 8.00 8.05 12.64
CA ILE A 91 9.08 8.90 12.13
C ILE A 91 8.53 10.16 11.44
N LYS A 92 7.48 10.02 10.62
CA LYS A 92 6.81 11.16 9.97
C LYS A 92 6.30 12.20 10.98
N SER A 93 5.84 11.76 12.16
CA SER A 93 5.30 12.64 13.19
C SER A 93 6.36 13.25 14.12
N THR A 94 7.48 12.57 14.35
CA THR A 94 8.51 13.00 15.30
C THR A 94 9.68 13.71 14.63
N ASN A 95 10.03 13.35 13.39
CA ASN A 95 11.16 13.94 12.68
C ASN A 95 11.00 13.81 11.15
N PRO A 96 10.24 14.71 10.50
CA PRO A 96 9.95 14.62 9.06
C PRO A 96 11.19 14.77 8.15
N SER A 97 12.33 15.21 8.68
CA SER A 97 13.59 15.34 7.97
C SER A 97 14.42 14.04 7.89
N SER A 98 14.09 13.01 8.67
CA SER A 98 14.79 11.71 8.67
C SER A 98 14.04 10.61 7.91
N ILE A 99 13.02 10.96 7.12
CA ILE A 99 12.23 10.00 6.35
C ILE A 99 13.14 9.29 5.34
N PRO A 100 13.28 7.95 5.40
CA PRO A 100 14.01 7.21 4.39
C PRO A 100 13.39 7.41 2.99
N GLN A 101 14.23 7.71 2.01
CA GLN A 101 13.86 7.91 0.61
C GLN A 101 13.58 6.56 -0.10
N THR A 102 12.61 5.79 0.39
CA THR A 102 12.17 4.52 -0.21
C THR A 102 10.85 4.69 -0.97
N ILE A 103 10.43 3.68 -1.74
CA ILE A 103 9.16 3.65 -2.52
C ILE A 103 7.93 3.99 -1.64
N TRP A 104 8.07 3.74 -0.34
CA TRP A 104 7.08 3.93 0.71
C TRP A 104 6.83 5.39 1.10
N SER A 105 7.74 6.32 0.77
CA SER A 105 7.61 7.74 1.10
C SER A 105 7.11 8.62 -0.05
N LYS A 106 6.97 8.06 -1.26
CA LYS A 106 6.46 8.79 -2.43
C LYS A 106 4.97 8.51 -2.64
N PRO A 107 4.07 9.50 -2.48
CA PRO A 107 2.67 9.32 -2.87
C PRO A 107 2.58 9.04 -4.37
N ARG A 108 1.61 8.20 -4.78
CA ARG A 108 1.26 8.03 -6.19
C ARG A 108 0.90 9.40 -6.76
N LEU A 109 1.39 9.70 -7.96
CA LEU A 109 1.10 10.94 -8.66
C LEU A 109 -0.39 10.92 -9.03
N HIS A 110 -1.22 11.51 -8.17
CA HIS A 110 -2.46 12.10 -8.64
C HIS A 110 -2.03 13.22 -9.60
N GLN A 111 -2.55 13.24 -10.83
CA GLN A 111 -2.27 14.30 -11.80
C GLN A 111 -2.81 15.65 -11.27
N GLN A 112 -2.14 16.27 -10.32
CA GLN A 112 -2.20 17.71 -10.15
C GLN A 112 -1.32 18.29 -11.25
N VAL A 113 -1.99 18.63 -12.35
CA VAL A 113 -1.47 19.50 -13.40
C VAL A 113 -0.79 20.69 -12.72
N ILE A 114 0.53 20.78 -12.82
CA ILE A 114 1.26 21.97 -12.40
C ILE A 114 0.91 23.05 -13.41
N LEU A 115 -0.02 23.94 -13.06
CA LEU A 115 -0.28 25.17 -13.80
C LEU A 115 0.93 26.08 -13.55
N VAL A 116 1.93 26.00 -14.43
CA VAL A 116 3.01 26.97 -14.47
C VAL A 116 2.41 28.27 -15.02
N LEU A 117 1.85 29.11 -14.15
CA LEU A 117 1.62 30.51 -14.51
C LEU A 117 2.99 31.18 -14.52
N GLY A 118 3.59 31.19 -15.71
CA GLY A 118 4.77 31.98 -16.02
C GLY A 118 4.50 33.45 -15.71
N TRP A 119 5.42 34.07 -15.00
CA TRP A 119 5.44 35.52 -14.81
C TRP A 119 5.99 36.14 -16.11
N SER A 120 5.25 37.08 -16.68
CA SER A 120 5.76 38.12 -17.60
C SER A 120 5.47 39.47 -16.98
#